data_AF-A0A834FSV4-F1
#
_entry.id   AF-A0A834FSV4-F1
#
_cell.length_a   1.000
_cell.length_b   1.000
_cell.length_c   1.000
_cell.angle_alpha   90.00
_cell.angle_beta   90.00
_cell.angle_gamma   90.00
#
_symmetry.space_group_name_H-M   'P 1'
#
loop_
_entity.id
_entity.type
_entity.pdbx_description
1 polymer ?
#
loop_
_entity_poly.entity_id
_entity_poly.type
_entity_poly.pdbx_seq_one_letter_code
_entity_poly.pdbx_strand_id
1 'polypeptide(L)'
;EGKEYLLKSVGTWLPAQKQSTSSSSAEEDAQKVIPPYESRITTAKLLIECEEYEMAVDVLEGLLEEDDEVVQVWYLSGWVCYLQWEKAKEQQEAEGREVTGQEKEEWEALQEAARSYLTNAKKLYSKLRCDDKPMLEHTEQLLGELGGDMEPQEEDEALDDDYEPCSDEDENSDAEAPMEH
;
A
#
# COMPACT_ATOMS: atom_id res chain seq x y z
N GLU A 1 17.44 26.14 -0.82
CA GLU A 1 16.41 26.96 -0.17
C GLU A 1 15.02 26.31 -0.17
N GLY A 2 14.28 26.26 -1.28
CA GLY A 2 12.89 25.72 -1.29
C GLY A 2 12.75 24.27 -0.79
N LYS A 3 13.57 23.35 -1.31
CA LYS A 3 13.64 21.95 -0.87
C LYS A 3 13.97 21.81 0.62
N GLU A 4 14.92 22.60 1.14
CA GLU A 4 15.30 22.54 2.55
C GLU A 4 14.16 22.97 3.49
N TYR A 5 13.38 23.98 3.09
CA TYR A 5 12.19 24.38 3.83
C TYR A 5 11.11 23.30 3.82
N LEU A 6 10.90 22.64 2.69
CA LEU A 6 9.99 21.50 2.56
C LEU A 6 10.41 20.37 3.52
N LEU A 7 11.66 19.92 3.45
CA LEU A 7 12.20 18.86 4.31
C LEU A 7 12.08 19.19 5.79
N LYS A 8 12.43 20.43 6.18
CA LYS A 8 12.30 20.90 7.55
C LYS A 8 10.86 20.93 8.03
N SER A 9 9.92 21.34 7.16
CA SER A 9 8.51 21.34 7.47
C SER A 9 8.02 19.92 7.73
N VAL A 10 8.27 18.99 6.80
CA VAL A 10 7.86 17.58 6.91
C VAL A 10 8.44 16.93 8.16
N GLY A 11 9.74 17.13 8.44
CA GLY A 11 10.38 16.58 9.64
C GLY A 11 9.80 17.09 10.97
N THR A 12 9.02 18.18 10.95
CA THR A 12 8.35 18.70 12.16
C THR A 12 7.06 17.94 12.47
N TRP A 13 6.32 17.45 11.47
CA TRP A 13 4.99 16.87 11.64
C TRP A 13 4.87 15.39 11.29
N LEU A 14 5.76 14.85 10.44
CA LEU A 14 5.74 13.45 10.03
C LEU A 14 5.87 12.46 11.22
N PRO A 15 6.71 12.70 12.24
CA PRO A 15 6.75 11.84 13.42
C PRO A 15 5.42 11.81 14.18
N ALA A 16 4.70 12.95 14.22
CA ALA A 16 3.41 13.04 14.87
C ALA A 16 2.35 12.26 14.08
N GLN A 17 2.37 12.33 12.74
CA GLN A 17 1.51 11.50 11.87
C GLN A 17 1.69 10.01 12.19
N LYS A 18 2.93 9.50 12.19
CA LYS A 18 3.25 8.09 12.49
C LYS A 18 2.79 7.64 13.88
N GLN A 19 2.83 8.54 14.87
CA GLN A 19 2.37 8.25 16.22
C GLN A 19 0.83 8.28 16.33
N SER A 20 0.17 9.19 15.60
CA SER A 20 -1.29 9.31 15.60
C SER A 20 -1.98 8.07 15.02
N THR A 21 -1.44 7.51 13.94
CA THR A 21 -2.00 6.28 13.33
C THR A 21 -1.75 5.04 14.19
N SER A 22 -0.66 5.03 14.97
CA SER A 22 -0.31 3.94 15.89
C SER A 22 -1.00 4.01 17.27
N SER A 23 -1.60 5.13 17.67
CA SER A 23 -2.12 5.33 19.04
C SER A 23 -3.42 6.14 19.09
N SER A 24 -4.53 5.44 19.27
CA SER A 24 -5.90 5.98 19.39
C SER A 24 -6.18 6.81 20.68
N SER A 25 -5.18 7.40 21.34
CA SER A 25 -5.39 8.10 22.63
C SER A 25 -4.62 9.43 22.81
N ALA A 26 -4.08 10.01 21.74
CA ALA A 26 -3.37 11.28 21.77
C ALA A 26 -4.04 12.35 20.89
N GLU A 27 -5.33 12.60 21.12
CA GLU A 27 -6.19 13.20 20.08
C GLU A 27 -6.18 14.74 20.04
N GLU A 28 -5.76 15.45 21.09
CA GLU A 28 -5.99 16.92 21.13
C GLU A 28 -4.78 17.81 20.79
N ASP A 29 -3.54 17.36 20.96
CA ASP A 29 -2.35 18.19 20.70
C ASP A 29 -1.56 17.76 19.45
N ALA A 30 -1.65 16.49 19.04
CA ALA A 30 -1.04 16.01 17.79
C ALA A 30 -1.74 16.58 16.53
N GLN A 31 -3.06 16.76 16.58
CA GLN A 31 -3.85 17.32 15.48
C GLN A 31 -3.48 18.76 15.10
N LYS A 32 -2.88 19.53 16.02
CA LYS A 32 -2.45 20.92 15.72
C LYS A 32 -1.14 20.99 14.92
N VAL A 33 -0.38 19.90 14.91
CA VAL A 33 0.94 19.85 14.27
C VAL A 33 0.85 19.22 12.88
N ILE A 34 -0.09 18.31 12.66
CA ILE A 34 -0.28 17.60 11.39
C ILE A 34 -1.03 18.51 10.39
N PRO A 35 -0.49 18.75 9.18
CA PRO A 35 -1.19 19.52 8.16
C PRO A 35 -2.47 18.82 7.67
N PRO A 36 -3.44 19.57 7.11
CA PRO A 36 -4.62 18.99 6.48
C PRO A 36 -4.27 17.93 5.43
N TYR A 37 -5.16 16.95 5.25
CA TYR A 37 -4.98 15.81 4.34
C TYR A 37 -4.54 16.24 2.92
N GLU A 38 -5.27 17.16 2.29
CA GLU A 38 -4.94 17.71 0.96
C GLU A 38 -3.57 18.42 0.89
N SER A 39 -3.18 19.08 1.98
CA SER A 39 -1.86 19.72 2.08
C SER A 39 -0.75 18.67 2.13
N ARG A 40 -1.00 17.51 2.75
CA ARG A 40 -0.05 16.39 2.78
C ARG A 40 0.05 15.69 1.42
N ILE A 41 -1.06 15.55 0.68
CA ILE A 41 -1.00 15.09 -0.73
C ILE A 41 -0.13 16.03 -1.56
N THR A 42 -0.34 17.34 -1.44
CA THR A 42 0.47 18.34 -2.15
C THR A 42 1.94 18.25 -1.73
N THR A 43 2.20 18.02 -0.45
CA THR A 43 3.55 17.82 0.07
C THR A 43 4.20 16.58 -0.54
N ALA A 44 3.51 15.44 -0.62
CA ALA A 44 4.03 14.24 -1.26
C ALA A 44 4.40 14.48 -2.74
N LYS A 45 3.58 15.22 -3.49
CA LYS A 45 3.92 15.61 -4.88
C LYS A 45 5.20 16.44 -4.95
N LEU A 46 5.35 17.44 -4.08
CA LEU A 46 6.56 18.26 -4.00
C LEU A 46 7.81 17.44 -3.60
N LEU A 47 7.63 16.43 -2.74
CA LEU A 47 8.72 15.53 -2.36
C LEU A 47 9.16 14.64 -3.53
N ILE A 48 8.20 14.10 -4.29
CA ILE A 48 8.47 13.35 -5.52
C ILE A 48 9.21 14.24 -6.54
N GLU A 49 8.75 15.47 -6.77
CA GLU A 49 9.42 16.43 -7.67
C GLU A 49 10.84 16.79 -7.21
N CYS A 50 11.12 16.71 -5.90
CA CYS A 50 12.44 16.94 -5.32
C CYS A 50 13.31 15.68 -5.21
N GLU A 51 12.83 14.53 -5.72
CA GLU A 51 13.42 13.20 -5.61
C GLU A 51 13.62 12.70 -4.16
N GLU A 52 12.82 13.20 -3.23
CA GLU A 52 12.81 12.81 -1.81
C GLU A 52 11.83 11.65 -1.59
N TYR A 53 12.12 10.52 -2.24
CA TYR A 53 11.18 9.42 -2.39
C TYR A 53 10.82 8.69 -1.08
N GLU A 54 11.80 8.39 -0.23
CA GLU A 54 11.55 7.71 1.06
C GLU A 54 10.58 8.52 1.92
N MET A 55 10.78 9.83 2.01
CA MET A 55 9.92 10.70 2.80
C MET A 55 8.54 10.91 2.14
N ALA A 56 8.45 10.85 0.81
CA ALA A 56 7.17 10.85 0.12
C ALA A 56 6.37 9.58 0.42
N VAL A 57 7.00 8.40 0.42
CA VAL A 57 6.39 7.13 0.82
C VAL A 57 5.84 7.23 2.24
N ASP A 58 6.66 7.66 3.19
CA ASP A 58 6.25 7.82 4.59
C ASP A 58 4.99 8.69 4.77
N VAL A 59 4.91 9.79 4.01
CA VAL A 59 3.75 10.70 4.04
C VAL A 59 2.52 10.02 3.45
N LEU A 60 2.68 9.30 2.33
CA LEU A 60 1.60 8.63 1.60
C LEU A 60 1.06 7.41 2.36
N GLU A 61 1.91 6.63 3.03
CA GLU A 61 1.49 5.52 3.90
C GLU A 61 0.58 6.03 5.01
N GLY A 62 0.99 7.09 5.71
CA GLY A 62 0.13 7.70 6.73
C GLY A 62 -1.12 8.41 6.16
N LEU A 63 -1.20 8.66 4.85
CA LEU A 63 -2.45 9.11 4.21
C LEU A 63 -3.38 7.93 3.91
N LEU A 64 -2.83 6.80 3.47
CA LEU A 64 -3.59 5.55 3.26
C LEU A 64 -4.12 4.98 4.58
N GLU A 65 -3.35 5.08 5.67
CA GLU A 65 -3.81 4.66 7.01
C GLU A 65 -4.99 5.52 7.51
N GLU A 66 -5.09 6.78 7.07
CA GLU A 66 -6.18 7.69 7.45
C GLU A 66 -7.41 7.57 6.55
N ASP A 67 -7.21 7.40 5.24
CA ASP A 67 -8.25 7.25 4.24
C ASP A 67 -7.70 6.49 3.02
N ASP A 68 -8.13 5.24 2.85
CA ASP A 68 -7.76 4.36 1.76
C ASP A 68 -8.71 4.45 0.55
N GLU A 69 -9.72 5.32 0.59
CA GLU A 69 -10.65 5.56 -0.53
C GLU A 69 -10.17 6.68 -1.48
N VAL A 70 -8.96 7.21 -1.29
CA VAL A 70 -8.39 8.25 -2.16
C VAL A 70 -7.51 7.67 -3.26
N VAL A 71 -8.08 7.51 -4.47
CA VAL A 71 -7.40 6.96 -5.66
C VAL A 71 -6.05 7.63 -5.94
N GLN A 72 -5.97 8.95 -5.78
CA GLN A 72 -4.75 9.70 -6.02
C GLN A 72 -3.60 9.28 -5.08
N VAL A 73 -3.89 8.92 -3.82
CA VAL A 73 -2.86 8.51 -2.86
C VAL A 73 -2.29 7.15 -3.27
N TRP A 74 -3.14 6.18 -3.63
CA TRP A 74 -2.70 4.89 -4.17
C TRP A 74 -1.82 5.05 -5.42
N TYR A 75 -2.24 5.91 -6.36
CA TYR A 75 -1.47 6.20 -7.56
C TYR A 75 -0.09 6.80 -7.22
N LEU A 76 -0.04 7.80 -6.33
CA LEU A 76 1.21 8.44 -5.93
C LEU A 76 2.15 7.46 -5.20
N SER A 77 1.61 6.58 -4.34
CA SER A 77 2.40 5.52 -3.66
C SER A 77 3.03 4.57 -4.66
N GLY A 78 2.26 4.13 -5.65
CA GLY A 78 2.79 3.26 -6.71
C GLY A 78 3.83 3.95 -7.59
N TRP A 79 3.58 5.21 -7.95
CA TRP A 79 4.50 5.98 -8.78
C TRP A 79 5.83 6.26 -8.07
N VAL A 80 5.82 6.61 -6.78
CA VAL A 80 7.07 6.83 -6.03
C VAL A 80 7.88 5.54 -5.87
N CYS A 81 7.24 4.38 -5.67
CA CYS A 81 7.93 3.09 -5.67
C CYS A 81 8.56 2.77 -7.04
N TYR A 82 7.84 3.06 -8.13
CA TYR A 82 8.37 2.91 -9.48
C TYR A 82 9.61 3.80 -9.71
N LEU A 83 9.56 5.07 -9.29
CA LEU A 83 10.68 6.01 -9.45
C LEU A 83 11.92 5.59 -8.63
N GLN A 84 11.72 5.01 -7.44
CA GLN A 84 12.81 4.44 -6.65
C GLN A 84 13.45 3.25 -7.36
N TRP A 85 12.63 2.35 -7.91
CA TRP A 85 13.11 1.20 -8.69
C TRP A 85 13.90 1.65 -9.94
N GLU A 86 13.37 2.61 -10.70
CA GLU A 86 14.02 3.15 -11.89
C GLU A 86 15.38 3.79 -11.53
N LYS A 87 15.40 4.62 -10.48
CA LYS A 87 16.63 5.28 -10.01
C LYS A 87 17.68 4.29 -9.50
N ALA A 88 17.27 3.22 -8.80
CA ALA A 88 18.18 2.20 -8.34
C ALA A 88 18.82 1.44 -9.52
N LYS A 89 18.03 1.16 -10.56
CA LYS A 89 18.52 0.54 -11.80
C LYS A 89 19.48 1.46 -12.57
N GLU A 90 19.16 2.75 -12.70
CA GLU A 90 20.05 3.73 -13.35
C GLU A 90 21.40 3.84 -12.63
N GLN A 91 21.39 3.89 -11.29
CA GLN A 91 22.61 3.91 -10.48
C GLN A 91 23.46 2.67 -10.70
N GLN A 92 22.84 1.49 -10.76
CA GLN A 92 23.58 0.26 -11.08
C GLN A 92 24.27 0.33 -12.45
N GLU A 93 23.52 0.74 -13.47
CA GLU A 93 24.04 0.84 -14.83
C GLU A 93 25.20 1.83 -14.90
N ALA A 94 25.12 2.94 -14.15
CA ALA A 94 26.19 3.93 -14.05
C ALA A 94 27.44 3.41 -13.32
N GLU A 95 27.28 2.59 -12.27
CA GLU A 95 28.39 2.00 -11.53
C GLU A 95 29.08 0.85 -12.28
N GLY A 96 28.36 0.17 -13.19
CA GLY A 96 28.90 -0.90 -14.03
C GLY A 96 29.42 -2.12 -13.26
N ARG A 97 29.03 -2.27 -11.98
CA ARG A 97 29.35 -3.42 -11.14
C ARG A 97 28.26 -4.48 -11.19
N GLU A 98 28.59 -5.67 -10.71
CA GLU A 98 27.61 -6.74 -10.53
C GLU A 98 26.64 -6.39 -9.41
N VAL A 99 25.36 -6.72 -9.62
CA VAL A 99 24.28 -6.51 -8.65
C VAL A 99 24.47 -7.49 -7.51
N THR A 100 24.49 -7.01 -6.28
CA THR A 100 24.51 -7.87 -5.09
C THR A 100 23.15 -8.55 -4.91
N GLY A 101 23.12 -9.69 -4.21
CA GLY A 101 21.85 -10.35 -3.90
C GLY A 101 20.85 -9.44 -3.16
N GLN A 102 21.37 -8.57 -2.27
CA GLN A 102 20.56 -7.63 -1.51
C GLN A 102 19.92 -6.55 -2.40
N GLU A 103 20.68 -5.96 -3.31
CA GLU A 103 20.14 -4.96 -4.25
C GLU A 103 19.06 -5.57 -5.15
N LYS A 104 19.24 -6.83 -5.56
CA LYS A 104 18.23 -7.54 -6.35
C LYS A 104 16.93 -7.73 -5.56
N GLU A 105 17.02 -8.14 -4.29
CA GLU A 105 15.87 -8.29 -3.40
C GLU A 105 15.17 -6.94 -3.16
N GLU A 106 15.92 -5.87 -2.96
CA GLU A 106 15.38 -4.50 -2.81
C GLU A 106 14.63 -4.05 -4.08
N TRP A 107 15.17 -4.32 -5.27
CA TRP A 107 14.51 -3.97 -6.52
C TRP A 107 13.24 -4.78 -6.76
N GLU A 108 13.26 -6.08 -6.47
CA GLU A 108 12.08 -6.93 -6.55
C GLU A 108 11.00 -6.44 -5.59
N ALA A 109 11.37 -6.03 -4.37
CA ALA A 109 10.44 -5.45 -3.41
C ALA A 109 9.85 -4.11 -3.88
N LEU A 110 10.66 -3.20 -4.43
CA LEU A 110 10.17 -1.92 -4.97
C LEU A 110 9.27 -2.11 -6.18
N GLN A 111 9.64 -3.02 -7.09
CA GLN A 111 8.85 -3.38 -8.25
C GLN A 111 7.48 -3.94 -7.82
N GLU A 112 7.47 -4.86 -6.86
CA GLU A 112 6.24 -5.47 -6.36
C GLU A 112 5.36 -4.47 -5.62
N ALA A 113 5.95 -3.60 -4.79
CA ALA A 113 5.23 -2.52 -4.12
C ALA A 113 4.56 -1.57 -5.13
N ALA A 114 5.30 -1.14 -6.15
CA ALA A 114 4.77 -0.29 -7.22
C ALA A 114 3.58 -0.96 -7.92
N ARG A 115 3.72 -2.25 -8.29
CA ARG A 115 2.64 -3.02 -8.93
C ARG A 115 1.41 -3.13 -8.04
N SER A 116 1.59 -3.44 -6.76
CA SER A 116 0.51 -3.57 -5.79
C SER A 116 -0.28 -2.27 -5.63
N TYR A 117 0.41 -1.16 -5.36
CA TYR A 117 -0.22 0.16 -5.19
C TYR A 117 -0.96 0.63 -6.46
N LEU A 118 -0.34 0.48 -7.64
CA LEU A 118 -0.96 0.87 -8.91
C LEU A 118 -2.16 -0.02 -9.27
N THR A 119 -2.10 -1.32 -8.96
CA THR A 119 -3.23 -2.23 -9.14
C THR A 119 -4.41 -1.80 -8.26
N ASN A 120 -4.16 -1.44 -7.00
CA ASN A 120 -5.20 -0.92 -6.10
C ASN A 120 -5.73 0.43 -6.56
N ALA A 121 -4.87 1.34 -7.04
CA ALA A 121 -5.30 2.60 -7.65
C ALA A 121 -6.29 2.36 -8.81
N LYS A 122 -5.98 1.43 -9.73
CA LYS A 122 -6.83 1.08 -10.88
C LYS A 122 -8.17 0.46 -10.46
N LYS A 123 -8.17 -0.42 -9.46
CA LYS A 123 -9.40 -1.00 -8.89
C LYS A 123 -10.29 0.09 -8.30
N LEU A 124 -9.71 0.92 -7.43
CA LEU A 124 -10.42 1.97 -6.72
C LEU A 124 -10.93 3.05 -7.68
N TYR A 125 -10.15 3.40 -8.71
CA TYR A 125 -10.57 4.25 -9.83
C TYR A 125 -11.90 3.77 -10.43
N SER A 126 -11.99 2.46 -10.69
CA SER A 126 -13.18 1.84 -11.27
C SER A 126 -14.35 1.79 -10.29
N LYS A 127 -14.09 1.45 -9.02
CA LYS A 127 -15.08 1.37 -7.92
C LYS A 127 -15.73 2.73 -7.67
N LEU A 128 -14.92 3.77 -7.53
CA LEU A 128 -15.36 5.13 -7.19
C LEU A 128 -15.75 5.99 -8.40
N ARG A 129 -15.65 5.44 -9.63
CA ARG A 129 -15.96 6.16 -10.88
C ARG A 129 -15.16 7.45 -11.01
N CYS A 130 -13.87 7.40 -10.66
CA CYS A 130 -12.95 8.51 -10.86
C CYS A 130 -12.90 8.89 -12.36
N ASP A 131 -12.74 10.18 -12.64
CA ASP A 131 -12.79 10.76 -13.99
C ASP A 131 -11.45 11.34 -14.46
N ASP A 132 -10.38 11.16 -13.68
CA ASP A 132 -9.01 11.57 -14.02
C ASP A 132 -8.36 10.59 -15.01
N LYS A 133 -8.72 10.74 -16.29
CA LYS A 133 -8.19 9.89 -17.37
C LYS A 133 -6.66 9.93 -17.49
N PRO A 134 -5.99 11.10 -17.43
CA PRO A 134 -4.53 11.13 -17.45
C PRO A 134 -3.87 10.26 -16.38
N MET A 135 -4.43 10.26 -15.15
CA MET A 135 -3.92 9.41 -14.07
C MET A 135 -4.12 7.93 -14.38
N LEU A 136 -5.28 7.53 -14.92
CA LEU A 136 -5.53 6.14 -15.30
C LEU A 136 -4.57 5.68 -16.42
N GLU A 137 -4.42 6.48 -17.47
CA GLU A 137 -3.52 6.16 -18.60
C GLU A 137 -2.08 5.95 -18.13
N HIS A 138 -1.60 6.81 -17.22
CA HIS A 138 -0.27 6.66 -16.65
C HIS A 138 -0.16 5.43 -15.73
N THR A 139 -1.19 5.16 -14.91
CA THR A 139 -1.26 3.95 -14.08
C THR A 139 -1.12 2.68 -14.94
N GLU A 140 -1.85 2.62 -16.06
CA GLU A 140 -1.79 1.49 -17.00
C GLU A 140 -0.45 1.38 -17.72
N GLN A 141 0.16 2.52 -18.09
CA GLN A 141 1.51 2.54 -18.66
C GLN A 141 2.52 1.93 -17.68
N LEU A 142 2.56 2.42 -16.44
CA LEU A 142 3.51 1.95 -15.41
C LEU A 142 3.30 0.46 -15.11
N LEU A 143 2.05 -0.01 -14.99
CA LEU A 143 1.75 -1.42 -14.82
C LEU A 143 2.26 -2.28 -15.98
N GLY A 144 2.13 -1.80 -17.22
CA GLY A 144 2.69 -2.46 -18.40
C GLY A 144 4.22 -2.60 -18.34
N GLU A 145 4.92 -1.56 -17.89
CA GLU A 145 6.38 -1.56 -17.75
C GLU A 145 6.88 -2.46 -16.62
N LEU A 146 6.11 -2.57 -15.53
CA LEU A 146 6.43 -3.42 -14.37
C LEU A 146 6.13 -4.91 -14.59
N GLY A 147 5.62 -5.32 -15.77
CA GLY A 147 5.33 -6.71 -16.10
C GLY A 147 3.84 -7.10 -16.02
N GLY A 148 2.94 -6.13 -16.01
CA GLY A 148 1.49 -6.29 -16.03
C GLY A 148 0.84 -6.31 -14.65
N ASP A 149 -0.49 -6.16 -14.65
CA ASP A 149 -1.34 -6.20 -13.45
C ASP A 149 -1.17 -7.53 -12.72
N MET A 150 -1.02 -7.50 -11.40
CA MET A 150 -1.25 -8.70 -10.60
C MET A 150 -2.76 -8.96 -10.56
N GLU A 151 -3.14 -10.22 -10.75
CA GLU A 151 -4.48 -10.66 -10.36
C GLU A 151 -4.70 -10.22 -8.90
N PRO A 152 -5.85 -9.59 -8.58
CA PRO A 152 -6.16 -9.21 -7.22
C PRO A 152 -5.92 -10.40 -6.28
N GLN A 153 -5.18 -10.20 -5.18
CA GLN A 153 -5.60 -10.90 -3.97
C GLN A 153 -6.97 -10.31 -3.65
N GLU A 154 -8.02 -11.01 -4.06
CA GLU A 154 -9.34 -10.82 -3.51
C GLU A 154 -9.19 -11.05 -2.01
N GLU A 155 -9.27 -9.97 -1.22
CA GLU A 155 -9.68 -10.13 0.17
C GLU A 155 -11.09 -10.70 0.07
N ASP A 156 -11.15 -12.02 0.22
CA ASP A 156 -12.34 -12.86 0.20
C ASP A 156 -13.36 -12.26 1.19
N GLU A 157 -14.22 -11.37 0.70
CA GLU A 157 -15.44 -10.96 1.39
C GLU A 157 -16.30 -12.22 1.49
N ALA A 158 -16.18 -12.87 2.66
CA ALA A 158 -16.91 -14.06 3.07
C ALA A 158 -18.34 -14.11 2.51
N LEU A 159 -18.56 -14.97 1.52
CA LEU A 159 -19.87 -15.57 1.29
C LEU A 159 -19.99 -16.81 2.17
N ASP A 160 -20.41 -16.55 3.41
CA ASP A 160 -21.09 -17.50 4.28
C ASP A 160 -22.39 -17.95 3.62
N ASP A 161 -22.40 -19.14 2.97
CA ASP A 161 -23.61 -19.96 2.80
C ASP A 161 -23.26 -21.40 2.35
N ASP A 162 -22.57 -22.16 3.20
CA ASP A 162 -22.72 -23.63 3.17
C ASP A 162 -23.21 -24.08 4.54
N TYR A 163 -24.47 -23.75 4.80
CA TYR A 163 -25.28 -24.28 5.88
C TYR A 163 -25.28 -25.81 5.80
N GLU A 164 -24.45 -26.48 6.60
CA GLU A 164 -24.54 -27.93 6.82
C GLU A 164 -25.90 -28.24 7.48
N PRO A 165 -26.82 -28.96 6.80
CA PRO A 165 -28.03 -29.41 7.48
C PRO A 165 -27.64 -30.41 8.57
N CYS A 166 -27.91 -30.07 9.83
CA CYS A 166 -27.87 -31.00 10.95
C CYS A 166 -28.64 -32.27 10.57
N SER A 167 -27.90 -33.37 10.34
CA SER A 167 -28.50 -34.70 10.24
C SER A 167 -28.74 -35.18 11.67
N ASP A 168 -29.95 -34.94 12.17
CA ASP A 168 -30.46 -35.52 13.40
C ASP A 168 -31.05 -36.92 13.14
N GLU A 169 -30.67 -37.86 14.02
CA GLU A 169 -31.27 -39.17 14.33
C GLU A 169 -31.30 -40.24 13.21
N ASP A 170 -31.07 -41.54 13.41
CA ASP A 170 -30.81 -42.43 14.55
C ASP A 170 -30.55 -43.82 13.90
N GLU A 171 -29.59 -44.63 14.35
CA GLU A 171 -29.69 -46.10 14.26
C GLU A 171 -28.60 -46.84 15.06
N ASN A 172 -28.92 -47.12 16.32
CA ASN A 172 -28.79 -48.42 16.99
C ASN A 172 -27.67 -49.39 16.50
N SER A 173 -26.62 -49.54 17.30
CA SER A 173 -25.98 -50.86 17.46
C SER A 173 -25.45 -51.03 18.88
N ASP A 174 -26.28 -51.72 19.66
CA ASP A 174 -25.96 -52.52 20.83
C ASP A 174 -24.57 -53.18 20.72
N ALA A 175 -23.70 -52.89 21.69
CA ALA A 175 -22.43 -53.57 21.89
C ALA A 175 -22.34 -54.02 23.35
N GLU A 176 -23.03 -55.12 23.63
CA GLU A 176 -22.89 -55.94 24.83
C GLU A 176 -21.41 -56.28 25.09
N ALA A 177 -20.91 -55.86 26.25
CA ALA A 177 -19.60 -56.23 26.77
C ALA A 177 -19.69 -57.64 27.40
N PRO A 178 -18.87 -58.63 27.00
CA PRO A 178 -18.79 -59.88 27.71
C PRO A 178 -17.93 -59.73 28.98
N MET A 179 -18.57 -59.87 30.15
CA MET A 179 -17.92 -60.18 31.42
C MET A 179 -17.31 -61.58 31.40
N GLU A 180 -16.19 -61.73 32.11
CA GLU A 180 -15.41 -62.95 32.33
C GLU A 180 -16.24 -64.18 32.78
N HIS A 181 -15.85 -65.35 32.26
CA HIS A 181 -15.55 -66.52 33.10
C HIS A 181 -14.61 -67.52 32.42
#